data_AF-K1RJA5-F1
#
_entry.id   AF-K1RJA5-F1
#
_cell.length_a   1.000
_cell.length_b   1.000
_cell.length_c   1.000
_cell.angle_alpha   90.00
_cell.angle_beta   90.00
_cell.angle_gamma   90.00
#
_symmetry.space_group_name_H-M   'P 1'
#
loop_
_entity.id
_entity.type
_entity.pdbx_description
1 polymer ?
#
loop_
_entity_poly.entity_id
_entity_poly.type
_entity_poly.pdbx_seq_one_letter_code
_entity_poly.pdbx_strand_id
1 'polypeptide(L)'
;MKMADYCITEAGFGADLGAEKFFDIKCRKAGLTPDAVVLVATIRALKYNGGVAKADLGAENLEALKKGIVNLEKHIENLQKYGVPVVVTLNS
;
A
#
# COMPACT_ATOMS: atom_id res chain seq x y z
N MET A 1 -0.04 18.54 13.28
CA MET A 1 1.40 18.44 12.93
C MET A 1 2.15 19.65 13.47
N LYS A 2 2.24 19.82 14.80
CA LYS A 2 2.80 21.05 15.42
C LYS A 2 4.03 20.80 16.31
N MET A 3 4.43 19.54 16.49
CA MET A 3 5.40 19.11 17.52
C MET A 3 6.60 18.34 16.95
N ALA A 4 6.61 18.06 15.65
CA ALA A 4 7.66 17.29 14.98
C ALA A 4 7.70 17.66 13.50
N ASP A 5 8.85 17.43 12.86
CA ASP A 5 9.05 17.71 11.43
C ASP A 5 8.27 16.74 10.54
N TYR A 6 8.10 15.49 10.98
CA TYR A 6 7.38 14.45 10.25
C TYR A 6 6.31 13.82 11.13
N CYS A 7 5.11 13.66 10.57
CA CYS A 7 3.97 13.02 11.21
C CYS A 7 3.56 11.78 10.43
N ILE A 8 4.07 10.62 10.85
CA ILE A 8 3.75 9.33 10.22
C ILE A 8 2.42 8.82 10.79
N THR A 9 1.51 8.41 9.91
CA THR A 9 0.21 7.83 10.28
C THR A 9 -0.18 6.75 9.29
N GLU A 10 -1.11 5.89 9.67
CA GLU A 10 -1.58 4.77 8.86
C GLU A 10 -3.11 4.76 8.73
N ALA A 11 -3.60 3.99 7.77
CA ALA A 11 -5.00 3.65 7.61
C ALA A 11 -5.12 2.12 7.53
N GLY A 12 -6.16 1.57 8.18
CA GLY A 12 -6.39 0.12 8.17
C GLY A 12 -6.84 -0.41 6.81
N PHE A 13 -6.65 -1.71 6.59
CA PHE A 13 -6.89 -2.41 5.31
C PHE A 13 -5.92 -1.98 4.18
N GLY A 14 -6.20 -2.42 2.95
CA GLY A 14 -5.43 -2.04 1.77
C GLY A 14 -5.68 -0.59 1.35
N ALA A 15 -4.87 -0.10 0.40
CA ALA A 15 -4.98 1.28 -0.08
C ALA A 15 -6.31 1.57 -0.81
N ASP A 16 -6.98 0.53 -1.30
CA ASP A 16 -8.31 0.59 -1.90
C ASP A 16 -9.43 0.98 -0.92
N LEU A 17 -9.24 0.75 0.38
CA LEU A 17 -10.23 1.11 1.41
C LEU A 17 -9.66 2.10 2.43
N GLY A 18 -8.51 1.79 3.01
CA GLY A 18 -7.90 2.58 4.07
C GLY A 18 -7.42 3.92 3.55
N ALA A 19 -6.59 3.89 2.51
CA ALA A 19 -6.02 5.11 1.95
C ALA A 19 -7.10 5.96 1.26
N GLU A 20 -8.00 5.36 0.48
CA GLU A 20 -9.17 6.05 -0.11
C GLU A 20 -9.95 6.84 0.96
N LYS A 21 -10.39 6.18 2.04
CA LYS A 21 -11.09 6.86 3.14
C LYS A 21 -10.24 7.91 3.85
N PHE A 22 -8.94 7.68 3.96
CA PHE A 22 -8.03 8.64 4.56
C PHE A 22 -7.95 9.93 3.73
N PHE A 23 -7.80 9.83 2.41
CA PHE A 23 -7.80 10.98 1.51
C PHE A 23 -9.19 11.61 1.40
N ASP A 24 -10.20 10.81 1.07
CA ASP A 24 -11.52 11.31 0.71
C ASP A 24 -12.34 11.75 1.92
N ILE A 25 -12.12 11.21 3.12
CA ILE A 25 -12.89 11.59 4.31
C ILE A 25 -12.04 12.38 5.30
N LYS A 26 -10.94 11.81 5.79
CA LYS A 26 -10.16 12.40 6.89
C LYS A 26 -9.43 13.67 6.43
N CYS A 27 -8.69 13.60 5.32
CA CYS A 27 -7.94 14.74 4.79
C CYS A 27 -8.86 15.89 4.40
N ARG A 28 -9.92 15.60 3.64
CA ARG A 28 -10.95 16.59 3.29
C ARG A 28 -11.59 17.26 4.51
N LYS A 29 -11.99 16.51 5.55
CA LYS A 29 -12.64 17.08 6.74
C LYS A 29 -11.68 17.84 7.65
N ALA A 30 -10.43 17.40 7.74
CA ALA A 30 -9.43 17.98 8.63
C ALA A 30 -8.52 19.03 7.96
N GLY A 31 -8.70 19.27 6.65
CA GLY A 31 -7.84 20.17 5.88
C GLY A 31 -6.39 19.70 5.80
N LEU A 32 -6.16 18.39 5.74
CA LEU A 32 -4.83 17.81 5.67
C LEU A 32 -4.43 17.54 4.22
N THR A 33 -3.16 17.74 3.90
CA THR A 33 -2.56 17.43 2.59
C THR A 33 -1.32 16.57 2.82
N PRO A 34 -1.43 15.23 2.64
CA PRO A 34 -0.28 14.34 2.82
C PRO A 34 0.83 14.61 1.79
N ASP A 35 2.08 14.61 2.23
CA ASP A 35 3.23 14.91 1.37
C ASP A 35 3.78 13.69 0.62
N ALA A 36 3.54 12.48 1.14
CA ALA A 36 3.96 11.21 0.53
C ALA A 36 3.12 10.05 1.08
N VAL A 37 3.10 8.94 0.34
CA VAL A 37 2.50 7.67 0.76
C VAL A 37 3.55 6.58 0.74
N VAL A 38 3.62 5.80 1.83
CA VAL A 38 4.37 4.56 1.87
C VAL A 38 3.41 3.38 1.70
N LEU A 39 3.60 2.61 0.63
CA LEU A 39 2.82 1.42 0.33
C LEU A 39 3.63 0.17 0.69
N VAL A 40 3.21 -0.52 1.75
CA VAL A 40 3.90 -1.72 2.26
C VAL A 40 3.48 -2.96 1.47
N ALA A 41 4.45 -3.77 1.06
CA ALA A 41 4.24 -5.07 0.42
C ALA A 41 5.21 -6.12 0.99
N THR A 42 4.85 -7.40 0.89
CA THR A 42 5.74 -8.53 1.22
C THR A 42 5.75 -9.51 0.07
N ILE A 43 6.87 -10.21 -0.13
CA ILE A 43 6.97 -11.26 -1.17
C ILE A 43 5.91 -12.36 -0.94
N ARG A 44 5.61 -12.69 0.32
CA ARG A 44 4.59 -13.68 0.67
C ARG A 44 3.19 -13.21 0.27
N ALA A 45 2.81 -11.95 0.53
CA ALA A 45 1.50 -11.43 0.13
C ALA A 45 1.36 -11.38 -1.40
N LEU A 46 2.42 -11.00 -2.12
CA LEU A 46 2.39 -10.99 -3.58
C LEU A 46 2.24 -12.41 -4.15
N LYS A 47 2.98 -13.41 -3.64
CA LYS A 47 2.78 -14.81 -4.05
C LYS A 47 1.38 -15.33 -3.73
N TYR A 48 0.81 -14.92 -2.60
CA TYR A 48 -0.56 -15.27 -2.23
C TYR A 48 -1.57 -14.70 -3.23
N ASN A 49 -1.43 -13.43 -3.61
CA ASN A 49 -2.24 -12.82 -4.67
C ASN A 49 -2.01 -13.47 -6.05
N GLY A 50 -0.87 -14.13 -6.25
CA GLY A 50 -0.57 -14.96 -7.41
C GLY A 50 -1.17 -16.37 -7.37
N GLY A 51 -1.91 -16.73 -6.31
CA GLY A 51 -2.62 -18.00 -6.16
C GLY A 51 -1.91 -19.06 -5.30
N VAL A 52 -0.79 -18.73 -4.64
CA VAL A 52 -0.12 -19.67 -3.72
C VAL A 52 -0.92 -19.77 -2.42
N ALA A 53 -1.22 -21.00 -1.99
CA ALA A 53 -1.91 -21.22 -0.73
C ALA A 53 -1.08 -20.71 0.45
N LYS A 54 -1.75 -20.25 1.51
CA LYS A 54 -1.09 -19.65 2.68
C LYS A 54 -0.04 -20.54 3.33
N ALA A 55 -0.25 -21.86 3.28
CA ALA A 55 0.68 -22.87 3.82
C ALA A 55 2.00 -22.96 3.02
N ASP A 56 1.99 -22.61 1.73
CA ASP A 56 3.10 -22.88 0.79
C ASP A 56 3.92 -21.62 0.46
N LEU A 57 3.69 -20.51 1.18
CA LEU A 57 4.34 -19.22 0.92
C LEU A 57 5.84 -19.17 1.27
N GLY A 58 6.39 -20.22 1.88
CA GLY A 58 7.80 -20.28 2.26
C GLY A 58 8.74 -20.57 1.09
N ALA A 59 8.29 -21.33 0.09
CA ALA A 59 9.11 -21.69 -1.06
C ALA A 59 9.25 -20.54 -2.05
N GLU A 60 10.40 -20.42 -2.70
CA GLU A 60 10.58 -19.49 -3.82
C GLU A 60 9.64 -19.84 -4.97
N ASN A 61 8.97 -18.81 -5.53
CA ASN A 61 8.08 -18.98 -6.67
C ASN A 61 7.94 -17.65 -7.44
N LEU A 62 8.79 -17.47 -8.46
CA LEU A 62 8.82 -16.24 -9.26
C LEU A 62 7.59 -16.09 -10.16
N GLU A 63 7.02 -17.19 -10.63
CA GLU A 63 5.81 -17.18 -11.46
C GLU A 63 4.60 -16.66 -10.67
N ALA A 64 4.41 -17.14 -9.44
CA ALA A 64 3.38 -16.63 -8.55
C ALA A 64 3.61 -15.17 -8.19
N LEU A 65 4.86 -14.77 -7.92
CA LEU A 65 5.20 -13.37 -7.64
C LEU A 65 4.82 -12.47 -8.81
N LYS A 66 5.19 -12.86 -10.05
CA LYS A 66 4.85 -12.12 -11.27
C LYS A 66 3.34 -12.05 -11.50
N LYS A 67 2.59 -13.10 -11.19
CA LYS A 67 1.12 -13.10 -11.27
C LYS A 67 0.47 -12.19 -10.24
N GLY A 68 0.99 -12.15 -9.01
CA GLY A 68 0.39 -11.36 -7.93
C GLY A 68 0.83 -9.90 -7.85
N ILE A 69 1.91 -9.51 -8.54
CA ILE A 69 2.41 -8.13 -8.54
C ILE A 69 1.39 -7.13 -9.10
N VAL A 70 0.47 -7.57 -9.95
CA VAL A 70 -0.62 -6.76 -10.51
C VAL A 70 -1.51 -6.13 -9.43
N ASN A 71 -1.62 -6.77 -8.25
CA ASN A 71 -2.33 -6.18 -7.12
C ASN A 71 -1.61 -4.93 -6.58
N LEU A 72 -0.28 -4.99 -6.47
CA LEU A 72 0.53 -3.87 -6.03
C LEU A 72 0.49 -2.73 -7.06
N GLU A 73 0.60 -3.07 -8.35
CA GLU A 73 0.46 -2.13 -9.46
C GLU A 73 -0.87 -1.36 -9.37
N LYS A 74 -1.99 -2.06 -9.16
CA LYS A 74 -3.30 -1.42 -9.01
C LYS A 74 -3.38 -0.44 -7.84
N HIS A 75 -2.78 -0.78 -6.70
CA HIS A 75 -2.74 0.14 -5.56
C HIS A 75 -1.86 1.37 -5.85
N ILE A 76 -0.73 1.21 -6.54
CA ILE A 76 0.11 2.34 -6.96
C ILE A 76 -0.67 3.28 -7.88
N GLU A 77 -1.31 2.76 -8.92
CA GLU A 77 -2.14 3.54 -9.86
C GLU A 77 -3.24 4.31 -9.13
N ASN A 78 -3.92 3.67 -8.17
CA ASN A 78 -4.98 4.32 -7.41
C ASN A 78 -4.44 5.44 -6.51
N LEU A 79 -3.31 5.22 -5.85
CA LEU A 79 -2.69 6.24 -4.99
C LEU A 79 -2.16 7.43 -5.80
N GLN A 80 -1.61 7.20 -6.99
CA GLN A 80 -1.13 8.26 -7.88
C GLN A 80 -2.23 9.24 -8.30
N LYS A 81 -3.50 8.82 -8.31
CA LYS A 81 -4.64 9.71 -8.60
C LYS A 81 -4.82 10.83 -7.57
N TYR A 82 -4.31 10.65 -6.36
CA TYR A 82 -4.35 11.69 -5.32
C TYR A 82 -3.21 12.72 -5.46
N GLY A 83 -2.34 12.59 -6.47
CA GLY A 83 -1.33 13.59 -6.79
C GLY A 83 -0.15 13.63 -5.80
N VAL A 84 0.05 12.57 -5.02
CA VAL A 84 1.11 12.47 -4.02
C VAL A 84 2.17 11.43 -4.42
N PRO A 85 3.46 11.65 -4.11
CA PRO A 85 4.51 10.66 -4.31
C PRO A 85 4.21 9.34 -3.59
N VAL A 86 4.38 8.22 -4.28
CA VAL A 86 4.18 6.87 -3.72
C VAL A 86 5.52 6.14 -3.65
N VAL A 87 5.89 5.69 -2.46
CA VAL A 87 7.09 4.87 -2.22
C VAL A 87 6.66 3.48 -1.78
N VAL A 88 7.07 2.46 -2.52
CA VAL A 88 6.83 1.07 -2.12
C VAL A 88 7.90 0.62 -1.15
N THR A 89 7.50 0.06 -0.01
CA THR A 89 8.40 -0.62 0.92
C THR A 89 8.16 -2.12 0.87
N LEU A 90 9.22 -2.88 0.60
CA LEU A 90 9.21 -4.34 0.70
C LEU A 90 9.64 -4.73 2.10
N ASN A 91 8.70 -5.23 2.89
CA ASN A 91 8.99 -5.80 4.20
C ASN A 91 9.49 -7.25 4.01
N SER A 92 10.70 -7.51 4.52
CA SER A 92 11.45 -8.76 4.39
C SER A 92 10.85 -9.89 5.20
#